data_AF-A0A645HJE2-F1
#
_entry.id   AF-A0A645HJE2-F1
#
_cell.length_a   1.000
_cell.length_b   1.000
_cell.length_c   1.000
_cell.angle_alpha   90.00
_cell.angle_beta   90.00
_cell.angle_gamma   90.00
#
_symmetry.space_group_name_H-M   'P 1'
#
loop_
_entity.id
_entity.type
_entity.pdbx_description
1 polymer ?
#
loop_
_entity_poly.entity_id
_entity_poly.type
_entity_poly.pdbx_seq_one_letter_code
_entity_poly.pdbx_strand_id
1 'polypeptide(L)' 'MWPAMKRVMGRFDWEKYGGSPVLGVNGSVVKVHGRSKANAIAHAITGAANFIERNGVDRIREEIARGVQNGND' A
#
# COMPACT_ATOMS: atom_id res chain seq x y z
N MET A 1 28.86 2.28 -2.80
CA MET A 1 27.85 3.32 -2.46
C MET A 1 26.65 3.36 -3.41
N TRP A 2 26.86 3.49 -4.72
CA TRP A 2 25.78 3.60 -5.73
C TRP A 2 24.67 2.51 -5.71
N PRO A 3 24.96 1.21 -5.47
CA PRO A 3 23.93 0.16 -5.44
C PRO A 3 22.98 0.23 -4.23
N ALA A 4 23.50 0.68 -3.07
CA ALA A 4 22.71 0.85 -1.87
C ALA A 4 21.75 2.05 -2.02
N MET A 5 22.24 3.14 -2.60
CA MET A 5 21.45 4.35 -2.87
C MET A 5 20.30 4.06 -3.86
N LYS A 6 20.55 3.28 -4.92
CA LYS A 6 19.51 2.82 -5.86
C LYS A 6 18.41 1.97 -5.20
N ARG A 7 18.76 1.11 -4.23
CA ARG A 7 17.77 0.33 -3.47
C ARG A 7 16.87 1.22 -2.60
N VAL A 8 17.46 2.22 -1.95
CA VAL A 8 16.73 3.17 -1.11
C VAL A 8 15.83 4.07 -1.97
N MET A 9 16.35 4.60 -3.08
CA MET A 9 15.56 5.36 -4.06
C MET A 9 14.44 4.53 -4.69
N GLY A 10 14.67 3.23 -4.94
CA GLY A 10 13.64 2.33 -5.46
C GLY A 10 12.47 2.10 -4.50
N ARG A 11 12.67 2.27 -3.18
CA ARG A 11 11.57 2.26 -2.18
C ARG A 11 10.76 3.56 -2.18
N PHE A 12 11.38 4.66 -2.60
CA PHE A 12 10.76 5.99 -2.73
C PHE A 12 10.17 6.26 -4.12
N ASP A 13 10.29 5.30 -5.04
CA ASP A 13 9.81 5.41 -6.41
C ASP A 13 8.30 5.16 -6.45
N TRP A 14 7.53 6.22 -6.19
CA TRP A 14 6.07 6.23 -6.18
C TRP A 14 5.47 5.81 -7.53
N GLU A 15 6.22 5.91 -8.63
CA GLU A 15 5.81 5.41 -9.95
C GLU A 15 5.75 3.87 -9.99
N LYS A 16 6.60 3.16 -9.21
CA LYS A 16 6.64 1.69 -9.19
C LYS A 16 5.47 1.04 -8.45
N TYR A 17 4.86 1.76 -7.49
CA TYR A 17 3.74 1.24 -6.70
C TYR A 17 2.38 1.55 -7.33
N GLY A 18 2.35 2.37 -8.38
CA GLY A 18 1.14 2.62 -9.17
C GLY A 18 0.15 3.62 -8.57
N GLY A 19 0.29 4.00 -7.30
CA GLY A 19 -0.58 4.98 -6.64
C GLY A 19 -0.42 4.97 -5.13
N SER A 20 -1.23 5.77 -4.45
CA SER A 20 -1.27 5.86 -3.00
C SER A 20 -2.47 5.09 -2.45
N PRO A 21 -2.29 4.17 -1.48
CA PRO A 21 -3.40 3.49 -0.84
C PRO A 21 -4.17 4.46 0.06
N VAL A 22 -5.50 4.39 0.02
CA VAL A 22 -6.40 5.12 0.92
C VAL A 22 -6.84 4.15 2.00
N LEU A 23 -6.43 4.40 3.24
CA LEU A 23 -6.72 3.56 4.41
C LEU A 23 -7.93 4.08 5.19
N GLY A 24 -8.48 3.25 6.08
CA GLY A 24 -9.64 3.60 6.91
C GLY A 24 -10.99 3.41 6.21
N VAL A 25 -11.00 2.78 5.03
CA VAL A 25 -12.21 2.40 4.29
C VAL A 25 -12.39 0.88 4.32
N ASN A 26 -13.61 0.40 4.06
CA ASN A 26 -13.94 -1.04 4.10
C ASN A 26 -13.52 -1.81 2.83
N GLY A 27 -12.43 -1.41 2.18
CA GLY A 27 -12.01 -2.02 0.91
C GLY A 27 -10.65 -1.55 0.44
N SER A 28 -10.23 -2.08 -0.71
CA SER A 28 -9.00 -1.66 -1.37
C SER A 28 -9.27 -0.44 -2.24
N VAL A 29 -8.71 0.71 -1.87
CA VAL A 29 -8.83 1.96 -2.64
C VAL A 29 -7.43 2.50 -2.90
N VAL A 30 -7.12 2.69 -4.18
CA VAL A 30 -5.82 3.23 -4.62
C VAL A 30 -6.06 4.49 -5.45
N LYS A 31 -5.52 5.61 -5.01
CA LYS A 31 -5.54 6.87 -5.75
C LYS A 31 -4.33 6.94 -6.65
N VAL A 32 -4.57 7.13 -7.95
CA VAL A 32 -3.51 7.26 -8.96
C VAL A 32 -3.45 8.70 -9.49
N HIS A 33 -2.29 9.14 -9.97
CA HIS A 33 -2.15 10.45 -10.61
C HIS A 33 -2.71 10.43 -12.03
N GLY A 34 -3.37 11.51 -12.48
CA GLY A 34 -4.03 11.54 -13.78
C GLY A 34 -3.09 11.40 -14.99
N ARG A 35 -1.81 11.73 -14.81
CA ARG A 35 -0.76 11.57 -15.85
C ARG A 35 -0.06 10.21 -15.80
N SER A 36 -0.54 9.27 -14.97
CA SER A 36 0.05 7.94 -14.85
C SER A 36 0.00 7.18 -16.17
N LYS A 37 1.10 6.49 -16.48
CA LYS A 37 1.21 5.61 -17.66
C LYS A 37 0.59 4.24 -17.38
N ALA A 38 0.35 3.47 -18.43
CA ALA A 38 -0.26 2.14 -18.35
C ALA A 38 0.39 1.21 -17.30
N ASN A 39 1.73 1.19 -17.21
CA ASN A 39 2.43 0.37 -16.21
C ASN A 39 2.11 0.76 -14.76
N ALA A 40 1.96 2.06 -14.47
CA ALA A 40 1.59 2.52 -13.14
C ALA A 40 0.16 2.08 -12.78
N ILE A 41 -0.78 2.16 -13.73
CA ILE A 41 -2.14 1.63 -13.54
C ILE A 41 -2.12 0.12 -13.28
N ALA A 42 -1.35 -0.64 -14.05
CA ALA A 42 -1.20 -2.09 -13.87
C ALA A 42 -0.63 -2.43 -12.48
N HIS A 43 0.39 -1.70 -12.02
CA HIS A 43 0.93 -1.88 -10.67
C HIS A 43 -0.10 -1.55 -9.58
N ALA A 44 -0.91 -0.50 -9.76
CA ALA A 44 -1.97 -0.14 -8.81
C ALA A 44 -3.03 -1.25 -8.69
N ILE A 45 -3.48 -1.79 -9.82
CA ILE A 45 -4.46 -2.88 -9.87
C ILE A 45 -3.88 -4.14 -9.21
N THR A 46 -2.67 -4.54 -9.59
CA THR A 46 -2.01 -5.71 -9.01
C THR A 46 -1.79 -5.54 -7.50
N GLY A 47 -1.40 -4.34 -7.05
CA GLY A 47 -1.25 -4.04 -5.62
C GLY A 47 -2.59 -4.12 -4.88
N ALA A 48 -3.65 -3.56 -5.46
CA ALA A 48 -4.99 -3.62 -4.90
C ALA A 48 -5.52 -5.06 -4.80
N ALA A 49 -5.31 -5.88 -5.83
CA ALA A 49 -5.68 -7.30 -5.83
C ALA A 49 -4.91 -8.08 -4.75
N ASN A 50 -3.59 -7.91 -4.69
CA ASN A 50 -2.75 -8.54 -3.65
C ASN A 50 -3.20 -8.15 -2.22
N PHE A 51 -3.61 -6.90 -2.01
CA PHE A 51 -4.13 -6.45 -0.71
C PHE A 51 -5.43 -7.16 -0.33
N ILE A 52 -6.32 -7.39 -1.30
CA ILE A 52 -7.57 -8.13 -1.11
C ILE A 52 -7.27 -9.61 -0.83
N GLU A 53 -6.45 -10.26 -1.66
CA GLU A 53 -6.07 -11.68 -1.51
C GLU A 53 -5.44 -11.99 -0.14
N ARG A 54 -4.81 -10.99 0.47
CA ARG A 54 -4.15 -11.11 1.78
C ARG A 54 -5.05 -10.69 2.95
N ASN A 55 -6.35 -10.48 2.72
CA ASN A 55 -7.33 -10.00 3.71
C ASN A 55 -6.86 -8.72 4.41
N GLY A 56 -6.33 -7.77 3.65
CA GLY A 56 -5.62 -6.61 4.19
C GLY A 56 -6.45 -5.72 5.12
N VAL A 57 -7.74 -5.50 4.82
CA VAL A 57 -8.65 -4.72 5.67
C VAL A 57 -8.83 -5.39 7.03
N ASP A 58 -9.05 -6.71 7.04
CA ASP A 58 -9.30 -7.44 8.27
C ASP A 58 -8.05 -7.50 9.15
N ARG A 59 -6.87 -7.70 8.55
CA ARG A 59 -5.60 -7.64 9.29
C ARG A 59 -5.37 -6.28 9.94
N ILE A 60 -5.66 -5.18 9.23
CA ILE A 60 -5.55 -3.83 9.83
C ILE A 60 -6.52 -3.69 11.01
N ARG A 61 -7.77 -4.16 10.85
CA ARG A 61 -8.77 -4.12 11.93
C ARG A 61 -8.32 -4.91 13.15
N GLU A 62 -7.81 -6.12 12.95
CA GLU A 62 -7.29 -7.00 14.00
C GLU A 62 -6.12 -6.37 14.76
N GLU A 63 -5.15 -5.79 14.06
CA GLU A 63 -3.98 -5.16 14.69
C GLU A 63 -4.35 -3.89 15.46
N ILE A 64 -5.29 -3.08 14.94
CA ILE A 64 -5.81 -1.93 15.69
C ILE A 64 -6.52 -2.40 16.96
N ALA A 65 -7.38 -3.42 16.87
CA ALA A 65 -8.08 -3.96 18.03
C ALA A 65 -7.11 -4.48 19.11
N ARG A 66 -6.06 -5.21 18.71
CA ARG A 66 -4.99 -5.66 19.60
C ARG A 66 -4.25 -4.48 20.23
N GLY A 67 -3.92 -3.45 19.45
CA GLY A 67 -3.26 -2.26 19.95
C GLY A 67 -4.08 -1.49 21.01
N VAL A 68 -5.40 -1.42 20.82
CA VAL A 68 -6.32 -0.81 21.80
C VAL A 68 -6.40 -1.62 23.10
N GLN A 69 -6.39 -2.96 23.02
CA GLN A 69 -6.38 -3.82 24.21
C GLN A 69 -5.12 -3.60 25.04
N ASN A 70 -3.95 -3.61 24.41
CA ASN A 70 -2.66 -3.44 25.08
C ASN A 70 -2.43 -2.06 25.72
N GLY A 71 -3.21 -1.04 25.32
CA GLY A 71 -3.12 0.32 25.89
C GLY A 71 -4.09 0.58 27.05
N ASN A 72 -4.98 -0.37 27.33
CA ASN A 72 -5.92 -0.32 28.45
C ASN A 72 -5.47 -1.20 29.64
N ASP A 73 -4.28 -1.82 29.53
CA ASP A 73 -3.56 -2.53 30.59
C ASP A 73 -2.47 -1.62 31.19
#